data_AF-A0A1M6MHL2-F1
#
_entry.id   AF-A0A1M6MHL2-F1
#
_cell.length_a   1.000
_cell.length_b   1.000
_cell.length_c   1.000
_cell.angle_alpha   90.00
_cell.angle_beta   90.00
_cell.angle_gamma   90.00
#
_symmetry.space_group_name_H-M   'P 1'
#
loop_
_entity.id
_entity.type
_entity.pdbx_description
1 polymer ?
#
loop_
_entity_poly.entity_id
_entity_poly.type
_entity_poly.pdbx_seq_one_letter_code
_entity_poly.pdbx_strand_id
1 'polypeptide(L)' 'MQNIKDLQINIEILRERLNKLIEDNDFKLGNREIIDLSQKLDTLIDTYTKIRGNKFLS' A
#
# COMPACT_ATOMS: atom_id res chain seq x y z
N MET A 1 -11.15 -14.55 12.38
CA MET A 1 -10.16 -13.43 12.42
C MET A 1 -9.43 -13.35 11.08
N GLN A 2 -10.18 -13.16 9.99
CA GLN A 2 -9.72 -13.31 8.59
C GLN A 2 -9.16 -12.00 7.99
N ASN A 3 -9.61 -10.84 8.49
CA ASN A 3 -9.39 -9.53 7.86
C ASN A 3 -7.93 -9.03 7.79
N ILE A 4 -7.03 -9.44 8.67
CA ILE A 4 -5.68 -8.82 8.74
C ILE A 4 -4.70 -9.43 7.74
N LYS A 5 -4.79 -10.74 7.49
CA LYS A 5 -3.90 -11.41 6.51
C LYS A 5 -4.26 -11.01 5.08
N ASP A 6 -5.55 -10.88 4.78
CA ASP A 6 -6.02 -10.43 3.47
C ASP A 6 -5.59 -8.99 3.19
N LEU A 7 -5.58 -8.12 4.22
CA LEU A 7 -5.05 -6.76 4.13
C LEU A 7 -3.54 -6.74 3.83
N GLN A 8 -2.76 -7.60 4.47
CA GLN A 8 -1.32 -7.72 4.18
C GLN A 8 -1.05 -8.17 2.75
N ILE A 9 -1.79 -9.18 2.27
CA ILE A 9 -1.64 -9.69 0.90
C ILE A 9 -1.96 -8.59 -0.11
N ASN A 10 -3.03 -7.82 0.12
CA ASN A 10 -3.41 -6.72 -0.76
C ASN A 10 -2.36 -5.58 -0.78
N ILE A 11 -1.75 -5.27 0.37
CA ILE A 11 -0.66 -4.28 0.44
C ILE A 11 0.54 -4.75 -0.38
N GLU A 12 0.94 -6.01 -0.26
CA GLU A 12 2.07 -6.56 -1.02
C GLU A 12 1.81 -6.58 -2.53
N ILE A 13 0.59 -6.96 -2.96
CA ILE A 13 0.20 -6.94 -4.38
C ILE A 13 0.26 -5.51 -4.95
N LEU A 14 -0.24 -4.51 -4.20
CA LEU A 14 -0.22 -3.12 -4.63
C LEU A 14 1.21 -2.57 -4.71
N ARG A 15 2.06 -2.94 -3.75
CA ARG A 15 3.47 -2.56 -3.73
C ARG A 15 4.24 -3.14 -4.92
N GLU A 16 4.01 -4.41 -5.24
CA GLU A 16 4.66 -5.07 -6.37
C GLU A 16 4.22 -4.45 -7.70
N ARG A 17 2.93 -4.09 -7.84
CA ARG A 17 2.42 -3.38 -9.03
C ARG A 17 3.01 -1.99 -9.16
N LEU A 18 3.13 -1.24 -8.07
CA LEU A 18 3.75 0.09 -8.06
C LEU A 18 5.22 0.00 -8.47
N ASN A 19 5.96 -0.96 -7.91
CA ASN A 19 7.37 -1.17 -8.24
C ASN A 19 7.55 -1.57 -9.71
N LYS A 20 6.71 -2.46 -10.24
CA LYS A 20 6.72 -2.82 -11.66
C LYS A 20 6.43 -1.61 -12.54
N LEU A 21 5.43 -0.79 -12.18
CA LEU A 21 5.18 0.46 -12.91
C LEU A 21 6.37 1.41 -12.87
N ILE A 22 7.12 1.48 -11.77
CA ILE A 22 8.33 2.31 -11.68
C ILE A 22 9.49 1.72 -12.50
N GLU A 23 9.65 0.38 -12.55
CA GLU A 23 10.71 -0.29 -13.30
C GLU A 23 10.49 -0.29 -14.82
N ASP A 24 9.23 -0.35 -15.28
CA ASP A 24 8.95 -0.69 -16.69
C ASP A 24 9.11 0.48 -17.67
N ASN A 25 9.19 1.74 -17.22
CA ASN A 25 9.51 2.86 -18.13
C ASN A 25 10.13 4.05 -17.40
N ASP A 26 10.74 4.91 -18.20
CA ASP A 26 11.31 6.25 -17.95
C ASP A 26 10.29 7.23 -17.29
N PHE A 27 9.72 6.86 -16.15
CA PHE A 27 8.64 7.58 -15.49
C PHE A 27 9.19 8.80 -14.77
N LYS A 28 8.95 9.97 -15.35
CA LYS A 28 8.99 11.22 -14.59
C LYS A 28 8.01 11.08 -13.42
N LEU A 29 8.50 11.28 -12.19
CA LEU A 29 7.78 11.31 -10.90
C LEU A 29 6.47 12.11 -10.84
N GLY A 30 6.04 12.74 -11.94
CA GLY A 30 4.78 13.47 -12.10
C GLY A 30 3.65 12.69 -12.78
N ASN A 31 3.81 11.39 -13.05
CA ASN A 31 2.67 10.61 -13.54
C ASN A 31 1.60 10.51 -12.43
N ARG A 32 0.45 11.16 -12.65
CA ARG A 32 -0.69 11.19 -11.71
C ARG A 32 -1.11 9.81 -11.26
N GLU A 33 -1.00 8.80 -12.12
CA GLU A 33 -1.40 7.43 -11.78
C GLU A 33 -0.49 6.83 -10.71
N ILE A 34 0.82 7.11 -10.75
CA ILE A 34 1.78 6.67 -9.73
C ILE A 34 1.53 7.39 -8.41
N ILE A 35 1.27 8.70 -8.47
CA ILE A 35 0.96 9.52 -7.29
C ILE A 35 -0.32 9.00 -6.61
N ASP A 36 -1.37 8.75 -7.38
CA ASP A 36 -2.65 8.25 -6.86
C ASP A 36 -2.51 6.85 -6.26
N LEU A 37 -1.73 5.97 -6.89
CA LEU A 37 -1.45 4.63 -6.37
C LEU A 37 -0.60 4.69 -5.09
N SER A 38 0.38 5.58 -5.02
CA SER A 38 1.20 5.80 -3.82
C SER A 38 0.34 6.28 -2.64
N GLN A 39 -0.53 7.27 -2.85
CA GLN A 39 -1.40 7.81 -1.80
C GLN A 39 -2.40 6.76 -1.27
N LYS A 40 -2.91 5.89 -2.16
CA LYS A 40 -3.76 4.76 -1.76
C LYS A 40 -2.99 3.75 -0.92
N LEU A 41 -1.73 3.47 -1.28
CA LEU A 41 -0.88 2.56 -0.53
C LEU A 41 -0.59 3.10 0.88
N ASP A 42 -0.28 4.39 1.00
CA ASP A 42 -0.04 5.06 2.28
C ASP A 42 -1.28 4.99 3.19
N THR A 43 -2.47 5.20 2.63
CA THR A 43 -3.73 5.11 3.38
C THR A 43 -4.00 3.70 3.91
N LEU A 44 -3.70 2.67 3.10
CA LEU A 44 -3.85 1.27 3.50
C LEU A 44 -2.83 0.87 4.57
N ILE A 45 -1.59 1.33 4.46
CA ILE A 45 -0.55 1.10 5.46
C ILE A 45 -0.90 1.77 6.78
N ASP A 46 -1.36 3.03 6.76
CA ASP A 46 -1.80 3.76 7.95
C ASP A 46 -2.98 3.04 8.64
N THR A 47 -3.97 2.61 7.85
CA THR A 47 -5.12 1.85 8.35
C THR A 47 -4.68 0.53 9.00
N TYR A 48 -3.81 -0.23 8.34
CA TYR A 48 -3.25 -1.47 8.88
C TYR A 48 -2.48 -1.21 10.18
N THR A 49 -1.68 -0.15 10.23
CA THR A 49 -0.85 0.20 11.39
C THR A 49 -1.72 0.62 12.58
N LYS A 50 -2.79 1.39 12.35
CA LYS A 50 -3.78 1.75 13.39
C LYS A 50 -4.50 0.54 13.94
N ILE A 51 -4.95 -0.38 13.08
CA ILE A 51 -5.61 -1.63 13.51
C ILE A 51 -4.65 -2.52 14.32
N ARG A 52 -3.37 -2.60 13.92
CA ARG A 52 -2.35 -3.36 14.63
C ARG A 52 -1.95 -2.69 15.95
N GLY A 53 -1.83 -1.36 15.98
CA GLY A 53 -1.51 -0.58 17.16
C GLY A 53 -2.60 -0.60 18.23
N ASN A 54 -3.88 -0.59 17.82
CA ASN A 54 -5.00 -0.71 18.76
C ASN A 54 -5.07 -2.06 19.49
N LYS A 55 -4.41 -3.11 18.96
CA LYS A 55 -4.29 -4.41 19.63
C LYS A 55 -3.21 -4.46 20.72
N PHE A 56 -2.32 -3.47 20.81
CA PHE A 56 -1.27 -3.42 21.84
C PHE A 56 -1.62 -2.53 23.05
N LEU A 57 -2.74 -1.80 22.98
CA LEU A 57 -3.24 -0.95 24.10
C LEU A 57 -4.46 -1.56 24.81
N SER A 58 -4.74 -2.86 24.61
CA SER A 58 -5.79 -3.60 25.32
C SER A 58 -5.21 -4.74 26.14
#